data_AF-A0AAV2QH01-F1
#
_entry.id   AF-A0AAV2QH01-F1
#
_cell.length_a   1.000
_cell.length_b   1.000
_cell.length_c   1.000
_cell.angle_alpha   90.00
_cell.angle_beta   90.00
_cell.angle_gamma   90.00
#
_symmetry.space_group_name_H-M   'P 1'
#
loop_
_entity.id
_entity.type
_entity.pdbx_description
1 polymer ?
#
loop_
_entity_poly.entity_id
_entity_poly.type
_entity_poly.pdbx_seq_one_letter_code
_entity_poly.pdbx_strand_id
1 'polypeptide(L)'
;ELPHGIPQVTGGQSEYRPEDLINLTCTAPLSIPPAQLTWYINDQQAPQEYLEQYPSMVDAEGREGSRLGLKFIVRRWHFRDGQVVFKCKGLIQSNRKTSLYAEESQHLGIRAPSITPAFRDQMSGDSEAAQTALPAEFLLSFFLLLALHL
;
A
#
# COMPACT_ATOMS: atom_id res chain seq x y z
N GLU A 1 -14.28 26.76 -13.59
CA GLU A 1 -14.43 25.44 -14.24
C GLU A 1 -14.35 24.38 -13.14
N LEU A 2 -15.15 23.31 -13.23
CA LEU A 2 -15.10 22.24 -12.22
C LEU A 2 -13.93 21.29 -12.47
N PRO A 3 -13.43 20.59 -11.42
CA PRO A 3 -12.37 19.62 -11.59
C PRO A 3 -12.82 18.48 -12.53
N HIS A 4 -11.93 18.06 -13.43
CA HIS A 4 -12.13 16.88 -14.26
C HIS A 4 -11.43 15.69 -13.62
N GLY A 5 -12.21 14.71 -13.17
CA GLY A 5 -11.71 13.49 -12.51
C GLY A 5 -11.68 13.58 -10.99
N ILE A 6 -11.11 12.54 -10.38
CA ILE A 6 -11.11 12.33 -8.93
C ILE A 6 -9.80 12.81 -8.28
N PRO A 7 -9.80 13.15 -6.97
CA PRO A 7 -8.57 13.43 -6.23
C PRO A 7 -7.64 12.22 -6.28
N GLN A 8 -6.33 12.43 -6.32
CA GLN A 8 -5.33 11.36 -6.36
C GLN A 8 -4.62 11.23 -5.02
N VAL A 9 -4.56 10.00 -4.50
CA VAL A 9 -3.81 9.65 -3.29
C VAL A 9 -2.46 9.06 -3.70
N THR A 10 -1.38 9.60 -3.12
CA THR A 10 0.00 9.15 -3.34
C THR A 10 0.75 8.96 -2.02
N GLY A 11 1.91 8.29 -2.07
CA GLY A 11 2.76 8.02 -0.90
C GLY A 11 2.38 6.76 -0.11
N GLY A 12 1.34 6.05 -0.54
CA GLY A 12 0.85 4.84 0.12
C GLY A 12 1.72 3.60 -0.11
N GLN A 13 1.65 2.66 0.84
CA GLN A 13 2.23 1.33 0.78
C GLN A 13 1.10 0.29 0.74
N SER A 14 1.34 -0.85 0.11
CA SER A 14 0.38 -1.96 0.12
C SER A 14 0.23 -2.56 1.51
N GLU A 15 1.32 -2.59 2.28
CA GLU A 15 1.39 -3.19 3.62
C GLU A 15 1.82 -2.18 4.68
N TYR A 16 1.26 -2.30 5.88
CA TYR A 16 1.64 -1.51 7.05
C TYR A 16 1.71 -2.36 8.31
N ARG A 17 2.67 -2.05 9.18
CA ARG A 17 2.77 -2.56 10.55
C ARG A 17 2.28 -1.50 11.52
N PRO A 18 1.73 -1.90 12.69
CA PRO A 18 1.59 -0.98 13.79
C PRO A 18 2.93 -0.29 14.06
N GLU A 19 2.88 1.01 14.36
CA GLU A 19 4.02 1.91 14.50
C GLU A 19 4.62 2.45 13.19
N ASP A 20 4.12 2.03 12.02
CA ASP A 20 4.54 2.64 10.76
C ASP A 20 4.04 4.08 10.63
N LEU A 21 4.86 4.91 9.99
CA LEU A 21 4.47 6.26 9.60
C LEU A 21 3.59 6.19 8.34
N ILE A 22 2.34 6.61 8.48
CA ILE A 22 1.50 6.98 7.35
C ILE A 22 1.95 8.34 6.87
N ASN A 23 2.20 8.46 5.56
CA ASN A 23 2.55 9.70 4.90
C ASN A 23 1.93 9.72 3.51
N LEU A 24 0.66 10.10 3.46
CA LEU A 24 -0.11 10.17 2.22
C LEU A 24 -0.30 11.61 1.81
N THR A 25 -0.34 11.86 0.50
CA THR A 25 -0.75 13.15 -0.05
C THR A 25 -1.97 12.94 -0.92
N CYS A 26 -3.02 13.74 -0.68
CA CYS A 26 -4.14 13.84 -1.59
C CYS A 26 -4.01 15.10 -2.44
N THR A 27 -4.23 14.98 -3.74
CA THR A 27 -4.15 16.09 -4.71
C THR A 27 -5.42 16.15 -5.54
N ALA A 28 -6.15 17.26 -5.50
CA ALA A 28 -7.31 17.49 -6.36
C ALA A 28 -6.87 18.02 -7.74
N PRO A 29 -7.63 17.71 -8.82
CA PRO A 29 -7.42 18.33 -10.13
C PRO A 29 -7.59 19.86 -10.07
N LEU A 30 -6.91 20.55 -10.98
CA LEU A 30 -6.96 22.01 -11.12
C LEU A 30 -8.40 22.47 -11.44
N SER A 31 -8.87 23.49 -10.74
CA SER A 31 -10.24 24.02 -10.88
C SER A 31 -10.38 25.45 -10.35
N ILE A 32 -11.52 26.08 -10.62
CA ILE A 32 -11.91 27.36 -10.03
C ILE A 32 -13.39 27.29 -9.66
N PRO A 33 -13.75 27.36 -8.36
CA PRO A 33 -12.84 27.42 -7.20
C PRO A 33 -12.11 26.09 -6.95
N PRO A 34 -11.00 26.07 -6.19
CA PRO A 34 -10.34 24.83 -5.81
C PRO A 34 -11.24 23.94 -4.94
N ALA A 35 -11.15 22.62 -5.13
CA ALA A 35 -11.88 21.66 -4.30
C ALA A 35 -11.34 21.64 -2.87
N GLN A 36 -12.23 21.58 -1.88
CA GLN A 36 -11.87 21.33 -0.48
C GLN A 36 -11.61 19.85 -0.28
N LEU A 37 -10.47 19.50 0.30
CA LEU A 37 -10.08 18.12 0.56
C LEU A 37 -10.40 17.71 1.99
N THR A 38 -10.83 16.46 2.18
CA THR A 38 -11.05 15.87 3.51
C THR A 38 -10.57 14.43 3.51
N TRP A 39 -9.80 14.07 4.54
CA TRP A 39 -9.33 12.71 4.75
C TRP A 39 -10.25 11.93 5.69
N TYR A 40 -10.38 10.64 5.42
CA TYR A 40 -11.06 9.67 6.26
C TYR A 40 -10.17 8.45 6.48
N ILE A 41 -10.18 7.92 7.69
CA ILE A 41 -9.53 6.66 8.09
C ILE A 41 -10.65 5.70 8.47
N ASN A 42 -10.84 4.64 7.68
CA ASN A 42 -11.94 3.69 7.82
C ASN A 42 -13.32 4.38 7.98
N ASP A 43 -13.62 5.28 7.04
CA ASP A 43 -14.84 6.10 6.96
C ASP A 43 -15.06 7.08 8.13
N GLN A 44 -14.12 7.21 9.06
CA GLN A 44 -14.14 8.25 10.08
C GLN A 44 -13.26 9.41 9.63
N GLN A 45 -13.77 10.64 9.72
CA GLN A 45 -13.00 11.82 9.33
C GLN A 45 -11.70 11.88 10.16
N ALA A 46 -10.58 12.12 9.47
CA ALA A 46 -9.28 12.17 10.11
C ALA A 46 -9.19 13.35 11.09
N PRO A 47 -8.60 13.15 12.28
CA PRO A 47 -8.32 14.23 13.22
C PRO A 47 -7.43 15.31 12.61
N GLN A 48 -7.62 16.57 13.02
CA GLN A 48 -6.90 17.72 12.45
C GLN A 48 -5.39 17.61 12.70
N GLU A 49 -4.97 17.04 13.82
CA GLU A 49 -3.58 16.80 14.18
C GLU A 49 -2.86 15.80 13.25
N TYR A 50 -3.59 15.03 12.45
CA TYR A 50 -3.01 14.14 11.43
C TYR A 50 -2.88 14.83 10.06
N LEU A 51 -3.43 16.04 9.92
CA LEU A 51 -3.48 16.74 8.64
C LEU A 51 -2.28 17.65 8.48
N GLU A 52 -1.66 17.60 7.30
CA GLU A 52 -0.58 18.49 6.91
C GLU A 52 -1.05 19.37 5.74
N GLN A 53 -1.16 20.69 5.97
CA GLN A 53 -1.61 21.63 4.95
C GLN A 53 -0.49 21.91 3.96
N TYR A 54 -0.78 21.76 2.68
CA TYR A 54 0.15 22.11 1.60
C TYR A 54 -0.33 23.33 0.84
N PRO A 55 0.60 24.13 0.29
CA PRO A 55 0.24 25.20 -0.63
C PRO A 55 -0.52 24.65 -1.84
N SER A 56 -1.54 25.38 -2.29
CA SER A 56 -2.22 25.09 -3.55
C SER A 56 -1.26 25.19 -4.73
N MET A 57 -1.49 24.34 -5.73
CA MET A 57 -0.82 24.46 -7.03
C MET A 57 -1.64 25.42 -7.89
N VAL A 58 -0.97 26.29 -8.64
CA VAL A 58 -1.62 27.23 -9.57
C VAL A 58 -0.97 27.09 -10.94
N ASP A 59 -1.78 26.97 -11.99
CA ASP A 59 -1.30 26.93 -13.37
C ASP A 59 -1.23 28.34 -14.01
N ALA A 60 -0.77 28.41 -15.26
CA ALA A 60 -0.63 29.68 -15.98
C ALA A 60 -1.99 30.35 -16.24
N GLU A 61 -3.07 29.57 -16.26
CA GLU A 61 -4.45 30.02 -16.45
C GLU A 61 -5.12 30.44 -15.12
N GLY A 62 -4.42 30.33 -13.98
CA GLY A 62 -4.92 30.72 -12.67
C GLY A 62 -5.89 29.71 -12.03
N ARG A 63 -5.96 28.48 -12.55
CA ARG A 63 -6.71 27.39 -11.90
C ARG A 63 -5.92 26.84 -10.73
N GLU A 64 -6.62 26.48 -9.66
CA GLU A 64 -6.00 26.05 -8.42
C GLU A 64 -6.28 24.57 -8.14
N GLY A 65 -5.25 23.85 -7.69
CA GLY A 65 -5.31 22.46 -7.26
C GLY A 65 -4.96 22.34 -5.78
N SER A 66 -5.93 21.90 -4.98
CA SER A 66 -5.73 21.69 -3.54
C SER A 66 -4.89 20.46 -3.26
N ARG A 67 -4.10 20.53 -2.19
CA ARG A 67 -3.29 19.41 -1.67
C ARG A 67 -3.42 19.31 -0.17
N LEU A 68 -3.58 18.09 0.34
CA LEU A 68 -3.71 17.83 1.77
C LEU A 68 -2.97 16.55 2.16
N GLY A 69 -2.02 16.67 3.07
CA GLY A 69 -1.28 15.55 3.63
C GLY A 69 -2.06 14.85 4.76
N LEU A 70 -1.87 13.54 4.88
CA LEU A 70 -2.27 12.73 6.02
C LEU A 70 -1.02 12.06 6.59
N LYS A 71 -0.64 12.46 7.81
CA LYS A 71 0.62 12.05 8.43
C LYS A 71 0.44 11.71 9.90
N PHE A 72 0.56 10.44 10.23
CA PHE A 72 0.43 9.95 11.60
C PHE A 72 1.05 8.56 11.77
N ILE A 73 1.26 8.13 13.01
CA ILE A 73 1.70 6.77 13.30
C ILE A 73 0.49 5.84 13.33
N VAL A 74 0.44 4.85 12.44
CA VAL A 74 -0.66 3.88 12.43
C VAL A 74 -0.54 2.96 13.63
N ARG A 75 -1.69 2.66 14.24
CA ARG A 75 -1.79 1.88 15.47
C ARG A 75 -2.65 0.66 15.24
N ARG A 76 -2.50 -0.35 16.10
CA ARG A 76 -3.22 -1.62 15.96
C ARG A 76 -4.74 -1.45 15.81
N TRP A 77 -5.34 -0.51 16.53
CA TRP A 77 -6.79 -0.26 16.48
C TRP A 77 -7.28 0.41 15.18
N HIS A 78 -6.38 0.98 14.38
CA HIS A 78 -6.74 1.48 13.06
C HIS A 78 -6.95 0.35 12.04
N PHE A 79 -6.48 -0.87 12.32
CA PHE A 79 -6.72 -2.00 11.43
C PHE A 79 -8.04 -2.68 11.80
N ARG A 80 -8.99 -2.69 10.86
CA ARG A 80 -10.25 -3.43 10.94
C ARG A 80 -10.13 -4.64 10.02
N ASP A 81 -10.34 -5.85 10.54
CA ASP A 81 -10.17 -7.10 9.78
C ASP A 81 -8.83 -7.23 9.05
N GLY A 82 -7.76 -6.70 9.66
CA GLY A 82 -6.41 -6.75 9.10
C GLY A 82 -6.15 -5.71 8.00
N GLN A 83 -7.02 -4.73 7.79
CA GLN A 83 -6.84 -3.68 6.80
C GLN A 83 -7.12 -2.29 7.37
N VAL A 84 -6.55 -1.27 6.72
CA VAL A 84 -6.85 0.14 6.95
C VAL A 84 -7.14 0.78 5.60
N VAL A 85 -8.22 1.57 5.54
CA VAL A 85 -8.65 2.27 4.33
C VAL A 85 -8.48 3.76 4.56
N PHE A 86 -7.73 4.42 3.69
CA PHE A 86 -7.60 5.86 3.66
C PHE A 86 -8.41 6.40 2.49
N LYS A 87 -9.38 7.26 2.74
CA LYS A 87 -10.21 7.86 1.70
C LYS A 87 -9.99 9.37 1.69
N CYS A 88 -9.73 9.91 0.51
CA CYS A 88 -9.72 11.35 0.29
C CYS A 88 -10.96 11.76 -0.49
N LYS A 89 -11.67 12.77 0.00
CA LYS A 89 -12.84 13.34 -0.65
C LYS A 89 -12.55 14.78 -1.05
N GLY A 90 -12.86 15.13 -2.30
CA GLY A 90 -12.83 16.49 -2.81
C GLY A 90 -14.25 17.03 -2.96
N LEU A 91 -14.47 18.27 -2.50
CA LEU A 91 -15.80 18.89 -2.49
C LEU A 91 -15.73 20.35 -2.99
N ILE A 92 -16.64 20.72 -3.89
CA ILE A 92 -16.97 22.12 -4.16
C ILE A 92 -18.46 22.30 -3.86
N GLN A 93 -18.77 23.16 -2.88
CA GLN A 93 -20.16 23.44 -2.50
C GLN A 93 -20.76 24.57 -3.34
N SER A 94 -22.05 24.45 -3.66
CA SER A 94 -22.87 25.55 -4.18
C SER A 94 -23.60 26.25 -3.03
N ASN A 95 -24.05 27.47 -3.27
CA ASN A 95 -24.94 28.19 -2.35
C ASN A 95 -26.33 27.52 -2.20
N ARG A 96 -26.73 26.60 -3.10
CA ARG A 96 -28.06 25.96 -3.12
C ARG A 96 -28.16 24.64 -2.34
N LYS A 97 -27.32 24.40 -1.33
CA LYS A 97 -27.20 23.10 -0.60
C LYS A 97 -26.77 21.90 -1.46
N THR A 98 -26.50 22.10 -2.75
CA THR A 98 -26.00 21.06 -3.66
C THR A 98 -24.48 21.15 -3.78
N SER A 99 -23.83 20.00 -3.96
CA SER A 99 -22.40 19.95 -4.28
C SER A 99 -22.24 20.11 -5.80
N LEU A 100 -21.36 21.00 -6.24
CA LEU A 100 -20.98 21.14 -7.65
C LEU A 100 -19.98 20.08 -8.07
N TYR A 101 -19.15 19.63 -7.13
CA TYR A 101 -18.17 18.57 -7.29
C TYR A 101 -18.12 17.76 -6.00
N ALA A 102 -18.16 16.44 -6.10
CA ALA A 102 -18.06 15.53 -4.96
C ALA A 102 -17.50 14.19 -5.44
N GLU A 103 -16.18 14.07 -5.41
CA GLU A 103 -15.48 12.87 -5.85
C GLU A 103 -14.57 12.34 -4.74
N GLU A 104 -14.28 11.04 -4.79
CA GLU A 104 -13.43 10.38 -3.80
C GLU A 104 -12.46 9.39 -4.42
N SER A 105 -11.33 9.22 -3.75
CA SER A 105 -10.38 8.15 -4.03
C SER A 105 -9.97 7.47 -2.73
N GLN A 106 -9.47 6.24 -2.85
CA GLN A 106 -9.12 5.41 -1.71
C GLN A 106 -7.78 4.70 -1.90
N HIS A 107 -7.09 4.50 -0.78
CA HIS A 107 -5.88 3.68 -0.67
C HIS A 107 -6.10 2.61 0.40
N LEU A 108 -5.92 1.35 0.03
CA LEU A 108 -6.01 0.20 0.92
C LEU A 108 -4.62 -0.18 1.41
N GLY A 109 -4.44 -0.24 2.73
CA GLY A 109 -3.27 -0.84 3.36
C GLY A 109 -3.66 -2.12 4.09
N ILE A 110 -3.01 -3.24 3.78
CA ILE A 110 -3.16 -4.47 4.55
C ILE A 110 -2.16 -4.50 5.70
N ARG A 111 -2.50 -5.16 6.80
CA ARG A 111 -1.61 -5.32 7.92
C ARG A 111 -0.54 -6.35 7.59
N ALA A 112 0.72 -5.96 7.63
CA ALA A 112 1.82 -6.89 7.39
C ALA A 112 1.83 -7.99 8.48
N PRO A 113 2.20 -9.24 8.12
CA PRO A 113 2.32 -10.32 9.08
C PRO A 113 3.31 -9.96 10.19
N SER A 114 2.98 -10.36 11.42
CA SER A 114 3.94 -10.32 12.52
C SER A 114 5.02 -11.36 12.20
N ILE A 115 6.27 -10.95 11.97
CA ILE A 115 7.39 -11.91 11.90
C ILE A 115 7.59 -12.44 13.32
N THR A 116 6.87 -13.49 13.68
CA THR A 116 7.21 -14.28 14.86
C THR A 116 8.44 -15.14 14.53
N PRO A 117 9.25 -15.53 15.53
CA PRO A 117 10.33 -16.49 15.33
C PRO A 117 9.84 -17.77 14.61
N ALA A 118 8.64 -18.25 14.93
CA ALA A 118 8.01 -19.40 14.28
C ALA A 118 7.76 -19.22 12.77
N PHE A 119 7.55 -17.98 12.29
CA PHE A 119 7.36 -17.71 10.86
C PHE A 119 8.69 -17.67 10.10
N ARG A 120 9.80 -17.36 10.79
CA ARG A 120 11.15 -17.38 10.20
C ARG A 120 11.59 -18.80 9.85
N ASP A 121 11.24 -19.79 10.67
CA ASP A 121 11.59 -21.19 10.45
C ASP A 121 10.77 -21.85 9.32
N GLN A 122 9.63 -21.27 8.95
CA GLN A 122 8.80 -21.74 7.83
C GLN A 122 9.35 -21.29 6.47
N MET A 123 10.15 -20.21 6.40
CA MET A 123 10.68 -19.64 5.15
C MET A 123 12.11 -20.09 4.83
N SER A 124 12.77 -20.81 5.73
CA SER A 124 14.13 -21.33 5.56
C SER A 124 14.19 -22.77 5.03
N GLY A 125 13.05 -23.43 4.82
CA GLY A 125 12.98 -24.85 4.48
C GLY A 125 12.37 -25.13 3.10
N ASP A 126 12.96 -24.61 2.02
CA ASP A 126 12.70 -25.08 0.64
C ASP A 126 13.97 -24.91 -0.22
N SER A 127 15.03 -25.65 0.11
CA SER A 127 16.17 -25.91 -0.79
C SER A 127 16.90 -27.17 -0.36
N GLU A 128 16.22 -28.32 -0.45
CA GLU A 128 16.89 -29.62 -0.37
C GLU A 128 16.25 -30.64 -1.32
N ALA A 129 16.56 -30.50 -2.62
CA ALA A 129 16.50 -31.63 -3.52
C ALA A 129 17.79 -32.44 -3.33
N ALA A 130 17.77 -33.35 -2.36
CA ALA A 130 18.82 -34.33 -2.15
C ALA A 130 18.95 -35.25 -3.38
N GLN A 131 20.09 -35.20 -4.07
CA GLN A 131 20.54 -36.27 -4.97
C GLN A 131 21.65 -37.03 -4.25
N THR A 132 21.25 -38.03 -3.46
CA THR A 132 22.15 -39.05 -2.93
C THR A 132 22.50 -40.02 -4.06
N ALA A 133 23.53 -39.71 -4.83
CA ALA A 133 24.14 -40.68 -5.74
C ALA A 133 24.87 -41.74 -4.92
N LEU A 134 24.56 -43.02 -5.18
CA LEU A 134 25.14 -44.18 -4.50
C LEU A 134 26.68 -44.23 -4.73
N PRO A 135 27.47 -44.69 -3.74
CA PRO A 135 28.92 -44.75 -3.82
C PRO A 135 29.40 -45.72 -4.92
N ALA A 136 30.49 -45.34 -5.59
CA ALA A 136 31.09 -46.03 -6.74
C ALA A 136 31.63 -47.45 -6.46
N GLU A 137 31.44 -47.99 -5.27
CA GLU A 137 31.94 -49.32 -4.89
C GLU A 137 31.13 -50.48 -5.51
N PHE A 138 29.91 -50.21 -5.99
CA PHE A 138 29.10 -51.21 -6.70
C PHE A 138 29.48 -51.40 -8.17
N LEU A 139 30.37 -50.59 -8.73
CA LEU A 139 30.81 -50.73 -10.13
C LEU A 139 31.91 -51.79 -10.29
N LEU A 140 32.73 -52.02 -9.25
CA LEU A 140 33.86 -52.96 -9.29
C LEU A 140 33.42 -54.44 -9.37
N SER A 141 32.23 -54.77 -8.83
CA SER A 141 31.67 -56.12 -8.91
C SER A 141 31.14 -56.46 -10.31
N PHE A 142 30.66 -55.45 -11.06
CA PHE A 142 30.14 -55.64 -12.42
C PHE A 142 31.26 -55.88 -13.44
N PHE A 143 32.42 -55.23 -13.27
CA PHE A 143 33.59 -55.45 -14.15
C PHE A 143 34.25 -56.84 -13.94
N LEU A 144 34.22 -57.39 -12.72
CA LEU A 144 34.75 -58.73 -12.44
C LEU A 144 33.88 -59.85 -13.05
N LEU A 145 32.56 -59.66 -13.15
CA LEU A 145 31.66 -60.64 -13.77
C LEU A 145 31.79 -60.68 -15.31
N LEU A 146 32.14 -59.56 -15.94
CA LEU A 146 32.40 -59.47 -17.38
C LEU A 146 33.74 -60.09 -17.80
N ALA A 147 34.76 -60.06 -16.93
CA ALA A 147 36.08 -60.61 -17.21
C ALA A 147 36.17 -62.16 -17.11
N LEU A 148 35.16 -62.83 -16.57
CA LEU A 148 35.08 -64.30 -16.49
C LEU A 148 34.35 -64.94 -17.68
N HIS A 149 33.81 -64.14 -18.60
CA HIS A 149 33.10 -64.59 -19.81
C HIS A 149 33.79 -64.12 -21.11
N LEU A 150 35.07 -63.73 -21.03
CA LEU A 150 35.94 -63.40 -22.17
C LEU A 150 37.24 -64.23 -22.11
#